data_AF-A0A4Q1F268-F1
#
_entry.id   AF-A0A4Q1F268-F1
#
_cell.length_a   1.000
_cell.length_b   1.000
_cell.length_c   1.000
_cell.angle_alpha   90.00
_cell.angle_beta   90.00
_cell.angle_gamma   90.00
#
_symmetry.space_group_name_H-M   'P 1'
#
loop_
_entity.id
_entity.type
_entity.pdbx_description
1 polymer ?
#
loop_
_entity_poly.entity_id
_entity_poly.type
_entity_poly.pdbx_seq_one_letter_code
_entity_poly.pdbx_strand_id
1 'polypeptide(L)'
;MGILKKITFISLIFLIFINCKNKEEKIIASQKRNELIFKNWLRDTINTLNKENHLDYKRKINISVDSLSMDIVKTFDEKISPEKINKIKNKELIYAMDLLSRNHYLPEDEFKLKFVINSYYSISMVGQLKYEYDSKIKQFDVIKKSKIEKYTFLKGNFIEKKILNY
;
A
#
# COMPACT_ATOMS: atom_id res chain seq x y z
N MET A 1 0.67 65.95 -5.74
CA MET A 1 1.64 64.81 -5.77
C MET A 1 1.19 63.58 -4.96
N GLY A 2 0.40 63.71 -3.89
CA GLY A 2 -0.05 62.58 -3.06
C GLY A 2 -1.15 61.68 -3.67
N ILE A 3 -2.03 62.23 -4.52
CA ILE A 3 -3.15 61.48 -5.13
C ILE A 3 -2.63 60.52 -6.22
N LEU A 4 -1.70 60.98 -7.07
CA LEU A 4 -1.10 60.15 -8.12
C LEU A 4 -0.33 58.95 -7.53
N LYS A 5 0.43 59.16 -6.44
CA LYS A 5 1.12 58.09 -5.70
C LYS A 5 0.14 57.08 -5.08
N LYS A 6 -1.01 57.53 -4.58
CA LYS A 6 -2.07 56.64 -4.06
C LYS A 6 -2.68 55.78 -5.17
N ILE A 7 -2.97 56.37 -6.33
CA ILE A 7 -3.54 55.64 -7.48
C ILE A 7 -2.56 54.59 -8.00
N THR A 8 -1.27 54.92 -8.12
CA THR A 8 -0.25 53.94 -8.55
C THR A 8 -0.06 52.82 -7.54
N PHE A 9 -0.16 53.11 -6.23
CA PHE A 9 -0.05 52.09 -5.18
C PHE A 9 -1.26 51.14 -5.18
N ILE A 10 -2.47 51.66 -5.36
CA ILE A 10 -3.70 50.87 -5.50
C ILE A 10 -3.65 49.99 -6.76
N SER A 11 -3.16 50.53 -7.88
CA SER A 11 -2.94 49.77 -9.12
C SER A 11 -1.95 48.62 -8.94
N LEU A 12 -0.83 48.86 -8.24
CA LEU A 12 0.17 47.83 -7.95
C LEU A 12 -0.42 46.73 -7.07
N ILE A 13 -1.19 47.08 -6.05
CA ILE A 13 -1.89 46.13 -5.18
C ILE A 13 -2.89 45.29 -5.99
N PHE A 14 -3.69 45.91 -6.86
CA PHE A 14 -4.63 45.20 -7.72
C PHE A 14 -3.93 44.20 -8.65
N LEU A 15 -2.78 44.56 -9.22
CA LEU A 15 -1.99 43.67 -10.07
C LEU A 15 -1.42 42.48 -9.27
N ILE A 16 -1.00 42.69 -8.02
CA ILE A 16 -0.57 41.63 -7.12
C ILE A 16 -1.72 40.67 -6.82
N PHE A 17 -2.92 41.19 -6.50
CA PHE A 17 -4.11 40.36 -6.25
C PHE A 17 -4.55 39.56 -7.48
N ILE A 18 -4.56 40.16 -8.68
CA ILE A 18 -4.90 39.46 -9.93
C ILE A 18 -3.89 38.33 -10.20
N ASN A 19 -2.59 38.57 -9.98
CA ASN A 19 -1.56 37.57 -10.21
C ASN A 19 -1.63 36.42 -9.18
N CYS A 20 -1.96 36.70 -7.92
CA CYS A 20 -2.22 35.68 -6.90
C CYS A 20 -3.43 34.82 -7.28
N LYS A 21 -4.56 35.43 -7.66
CA LYS A 21 -5.77 34.70 -8.05
C LYS A 21 -5.52 33.78 -9.27
N ASN A 22 -4.81 34.27 -10.28
CA ASN A 22 -4.45 33.46 -11.46
C ASN A 22 -3.52 32.29 -11.13
N LYS A 23 -2.62 32.42 -10.15
CA LYS A 23 -1.78 31.31 -9.68
C LYS A 23 -2.61 30.26 -8.95
N GLU A 24 -3.52 30.67 -8.07
CA GLU A 24 -4.42 29.77 -7.35
C GLU A 24 -5.35 29.01 -8.31
N GLU A 25 -5.97 29.69 -9.26
CA GLU A 25 -6.85 29.05 -10.26
C GLU A 25 -6.10 28.00 -11.10
N LYS A 26 -4.86 28.28 -11.49
CA LYS A 26 -4.00 27.30 -12.20
C LYS A 26 -3.67 26.08 -11.34
N ILE A 27 -3.38 26.28 -10.05
CA ILE A 27 -3.10 25.20 -9.10
C ILE A 27 -4.35 24.33 -8.91
N ILE A 28 -5.52 24.95 -8.69
CA ILE A 28 -6.80 24.25 -8.53
C ILE A 28 -7.16 23.46 -9.80
N ALA A 29 -6.99 24.06 -10.98
CA ALA A 29 -7.25 23.39 -12.25
C ALA A 29 -6.31 22.19 -12.47
N SER A 30 -5.02 22.33 -12.13
CA SER A 30 -4.05 21.25 -12.18
C SER A 30 -4.40 20.11 -11.22
N GLN A 31 -4.83 20.44 -10.00
CA GLN A 31 -5.22 19.47 -8.98
C GLN A 31 -6.43 18.65 -9.43
N LYS A 32 -7.48 19.31 -9.96
CA LYS A 32 -8.66 18.63 -10.52
C LYS A 32 -8.31 17.70 -11.67
N ARG A 33 -7.37 18.09 -12.54
CA ARG A 33 -6.89 17.24 -13.63
C ARG A 33 -6.16 16.00 -13.12
N ASN A 34 -5.29 16.15 -12.13
CA ASN A 34 -4.56 15.03 -11.52
C ASN A 34 -5.50 14.04 -10.82
N GLU A 35 -6.51 14.55 -10.12
CA GLU A 35 -7.56 13.73 -9.50
C GLU A 35 -8.32 12.90 -10.54
N LEU A 36 -8.70 13.51 -11.67
CA LEU A 36 -9.37 12.80 -12.76
C LEU A 36 -8.48 11.70 -13.36
N ILE A 37 -7.20 12.00 -13.60
CA ILE A 37 -6.22 11.02 -14.10
C ILE A 37 -6.09 9.86 -13.12
N PHE A 38 -5.97 10.13 -11.82
CA PHE A 38 -5.88 9.08 -10.81
C PHE A 38 -7.14 8.21 -10.77
N LYS A 39 -8.33 8.81 -10.78
CA LYS A 39 -9.60 8.05 -10.81
C LYS A 39 -9.70 7.15 -12.04
N ASN A 40 -9.25 7.61 -13.20
CA ASN A 40 -9.19 6.80 -14.41
C ASN A 40 -8.19 5.64 -14.25
N TRP A 41 -6.95 5.93 -13.84
CA TRP A 41 -5.94 4.90 -13.58
C TRP A 41 -6.41 3.86 -12.56
N LEU A 42 -7.04 4.31 -11.47
CA LEU A 42 -7.56 3.48 -10.40
C LEU A 42 -8.64 2.53 -10.94
N ARG A 43 -9.61 3.06 -11.70
CA ARG A 43 -10.64 2.25 -12.37
C ARG A 43 -10.01 1.17 -13.26
N ASP A 44 -9.06 1.55 -14.09
CA ASP A 44 -8.41 0.61 -15.03
C ASP A 44 -7.59 -0.46 -14.28
N THR A 45 -6.91 -0.05 -13.21
CA THR A 45 -6.16 -0.94 -12.32
C THR A 45 -7.08 -1.93 -11.61
N ILE A 46 -8.18 -1.47 -11.02
CA ILE A 46 -9.17 -2.36 -10.35
C ILE A 46 -9.76 -3.34 -11.35
N ASN A 47 -10.12 -2.88 -12.54
CA ASN A 47 -10.66 -3.76 -13.59
C ASN A 47 -9.66 -4.83 -14.00
N THR A 48 -8.38 -4.48 -14.04
CA THR A 48 -7.30 -5.43 -14.36
C THR A 48 -7.13 -6.42 -13.22
N LEU A 49 -6.99 -5.93 -11.99
CA LEU A 49 -6.84 -6.76 -10.80
C LEU A 49 -8.03 -7.72 -10.67
N ASN A 50 -9.27 -7.26 -10.74
CA ASN A 50 -10.47 -8.11 -10.60
C ASN A 50 -10.57 -9.22 -11.66
N LYS A 51 -9.93 -9.08 -12.82
CA LYS A 51 -9.89 -10.12 -13.86
C LYS A 51 -8.82 -11.18 -13.60
N GLU A 52 -7.82 -10.88 -12.76
CA GLU A 52 -6.82 -11.86 -12.39
C GLU A 52 -7.40 -12.90 -11.44
N ASN A 53 -7.38 -14.16 -11.89
CA ASN A 53 -7.67 -15.30 -11.04
C ASN A 53 -6.39 -15.69 -10.28
N HIS A 54 -6.47 -15.67 -8.96
CA HIS A 54 -5.43 -16.16 -8.06
C HIS A 54 -5.96 -17.38 -7.33
N LEU A 55 -5.29 -18.53 -7.49
CA LEU A 55 -5.67 -19.77 -6.80
C LEU A 55 -5.05 -19.85 -5.40
N ASP A 56 -3.91 -19.20 -5.20
CA ASP A 56 -3.06 -19.38 -4.01
C ASP A 56 -3.41 -18.43 -2.84
N TYR A 57 -4.29 -17.44 -3.06
CA TYR A 57 -4.66 -16.48 -2.03
C TYR A 57 -5.99 -15.79 -2.29
N LYS A 58 -6.62 -15.33 -1.21
CA LYS A 58 -7.78 -14.43 -1.27
C LYS A 58 -7.30 -12.98 -1.32
N ARG A 59 -7.83 -12.21 -2.25
CA ARG A 59 -7.53 -10.77 -2.39
C ARG A 59 -8.75 -9.93 -2.04
N LYS A 60 -8.54 -8.88 -1.27
CA LYS A 60 -9.51 -7.80 -1.03
C LYS A 60 -8.88 -6.48 -1.43
N ILE A 61 -9.61 -5.67 -2.19
CA ILE A 61 -9.19 -4.33 -2.58
C ILE A 61 -10.10 -3.34 -1.85
N ASN A 62 -9.53 -2.44 -1.06
CA ASN A 62 -10.25 -1.35 -0.42
C ASN A 62 -9.78 -0.04 -1.03
N ILE A 63 -10.72 0.84 -1.37
CA ILE A 63 -10.43 2.14 -1.97
C ILE A 63 -11.01 3.19 -1.06
N SER A 64 -10.18 4.15 -0.67
CA SER A 64 -10.67 5.34 0.00
C SER A 64 -11.06 6.36 -1.05
N VAL A 65 -12.34 6.71 -1.06
CA VAL A 65 -12.90 7.72 -1.98
C VAL A 65 -12.33 9.10 -1.69
N ASP A 66 -12.05 9.38 -0.41
CA ASP A 66 -11.66 10.70 0.06
C ASP A 66 -10.14 10.92 0.06
N SER A 67 -9.35 9.86 0.29
CA SER A 67 -7.89 9.98 0.44
C SER A 67 -7.07 9.51 -0.77
N LEU A 68 -7.72 9.28 -1.91
CA LEU A 68 -7.07 8.90 -3.17
C LEU A 68 -6.06 7.76 -2.96
N SER A 69 -6.49 6.76 -2.19
CA SER A 69 -5.65 5.67 -1.76
C SER A 69 -6.32 4.32 -1.97
N MET A 70 -5.49 3.30 -2.14
CA MET A 70 -5.90 1.93 -2.38
C MET A 70 -5.09 0.99 -1.50
N ASP A 71 -5.79 0.11 -0.79
CA ASP A 71 -5.22 -1.02 -0.08
C ASP A 71 -5.52 -2.31 -0.82
N ILE A 72 -4.50 -3.13 -1.02
CA ILE A 72 -4.62 -4.49 -1.54
C ILE A 72 -4.21 -5.45 -0.42
N VAL A 73 -5.19 -6.16 0.13
CA VAL A 73 -4.99 -7.17 1.16
C VAL A 73 -4.96 -8.55 0.51
N LYS A 74 -3.83 -9.24 0.62
CA LYS A 74 -3.66 -10.64 0.20
C LYS A 74 -3.62 -11.53 1.43
N THR A 75 -4.49 -12.53 1.49
CA THR A 75 -4.58 -13.50 2.59
C THR A 75 -4.28 -14.89 2.06
N PHE A 76 -3.22 -15.49 2.60
CA PHE A 76 -2.79 -16.84 2.31
C PHE A 76 -3.16 -17.74 3.49
N ASP A 77 -3.65 -18.95 3.20
CA ASP A 77 -4.09 -19.90 4.22
C ASP A 77 -3.80 -21.34 3.74
N GLU A 78 -2.51 -21.65 3.56
CA GLU A 78 -2.05 -22.82 2.81
C GLU A 78 -1.51 -23.93 3.71
N LYS A 79 -1.81 -25.18 3.35
CA LYS A 79 -1.19 -26.35 3.97
C LYS A 79 0.12 -26.67 3.23
N ILE A 80 1.23 -26.63 3.94
CA ILE A 80 2.58 -26.82 3.38
C ILE A 80 3.13 -28.18 3.84
N SER A 81 3.59 -28.96 2.87
CA SER A 81 4.40 -30.14 3.09
C SER A 81 5.86 -29.77 2.84
N PRO A 82 6.79 -29.98 3.80
CA PRO A 82 8.19 -29.60 3.67
C PRO A 82 8.88 -30.14 2.41
N GLU A 83 8.54 -31.37 2.01
CA GLU A 83 9.06 -32.01 0.78
C GLU A 83 8.63 -31.29 -0.51
N LYS A 84 7.57 -30.49 -0.46
CA LYS A 84 6.99 -29.80 -1.62
C LYS A 84 7.31 -28.30 -1.65
N ILE A 85 8.12 -27.79 -0.71
CA ILE A 85 8.49 -26.37 -0.64
C ILE A 85 9.12 -25.90 -1.96
N ASN A 86 10.00 -26.70 -2.57
CA ASN A 86 10.66 -26.37 -3.85
C ASN A 86 9.69 -26.30 -5.05
N LYS A 87 8.44 -26.74 -4.90
CA LYS A 87 7.41 -26.68 -5.94
C LYS A 87 6.54 -25.41 -5.84
N ILE A 88 6.68 -24.63 -4.77
CA ILE A 88 5.96 -23.38 -4.59
C ILE A 88 6.42 -22.38 -5.67
N LYS A 89 5.48 -21.85 -6.45
CA LYS A 89 5.75 -20.86 -7.50
C LYS A 89 5.39 -19.42 -7.10
N ASN A 90 4.49 -19.28 -6.14
CA ASN A 90 4.01 -17.99 -5.68
C ASN A 90 5.12 -17.23 -4.94
N LYS A 91 5.42 -16.01 -5.37
CA LYS A 91 6.57 -15.23 -4.88
C LYS A 91 6.44 -14.89 -3.40
N GLU A 92 5.25 -14.55 -2.94
CA GLU A 92 4.98 -14.21 -1.55
C GLU A 92 5.11 -15.43 -0.63
N LEU A 93 4.66 -16.61 -1.08
CA LEU A 93 4.88 -17.86 -0.37
C LEU A 93 6.37 -18.25 -0.33
N ILE A 94 7.10 -18.09 -1.44
CA ILE A 94 8.56 -18.32 -1.48
C ILE A 94 9.25 -17.42 -0.46
N TYR A 95 8.91 -16.13 -0.43
CA TYR A 95 9.46 -15.18 0.55
C TYR A 95 9.14 -15.59 2.00
N ALA A 96 7.92 -16.06 2.26
CA ALA A 96 7.52 -16.55 3.58
C ALA A 96 8.33 -17.79 4.01
N MET A 97 8.59 -18.73 3.09
CA MET A 97 9.43 -19.90 3.35
C MET A 97 10.87 -19.52 3.60
N ASP A 98 11.41 -18.61 2.79
CA ASP A 98 12.77 -18.10 2.94
C ASP A 98 12.97 -17.38 4.28
N LEU A 99 12.00 -16.57 4.72
CA LEU A 99 12.02 -15.97 6.06
C LEU A 99 12.07 -17.02 7.17
N LEU A 100 11.23 -18.06 7.08
CA LEU A 100 11.25 -19.14 8.06
C LEU A 100 12.57 -19.91 8.06
N SER A 101 13.12 -20.18 6.89
CA SER A 101 14.39 -20.89 6.71
C SER A 101 15.57 -20.11 7.31
N ARG A 102 15.72 -18.83 6.94
CA ARG A 102 16.81 -17.96 7.42
C ARG A 102 16.80 -17.73 8.93
N ASN A 103 15.65 -17.93 9.59
CA ASN A 103 15.51 -17.81 11.04
C ASN A 103 15.44 -19.17 11.75
N HIS A 104 15.70 -20.28 11.05
CA HIS A 104 15.63 -21.65 11.60
C HIS A 104 14.27 -22.00 12.23
N TYR A 105 13.19 -21.43 11.69
CA TYR A 105 11.81 -21.66 12.15
C TYR A 105 10.98 -22.52 11.20
N LEU A 106 11.56 -22.90 10.06
CA LEU A 106 10.89 -23.75 9.08
C LEU A 106 10.58 -25.13 9.70
N PRO A 107 9.31 -25.56 9.76
CA PRO A 107 8.96 -26.86 10.33
C PRO A 107 9.42 -28.02 9.46
N GLU A 108 9.82 -29.12 10.10
CA GLU A 108 10.19 -30.39 9.45
C GLU A 108 8.96 -31.27 9.11
N ASP A 109 7.87 -31.11 9.86
CA ASP A 109 6.59 -31.77 9.62
C ASP A 109 5.63 -30.91 8.79
N GLU A 110 4.56 -31.51 8.28
CA GLU A 110 3.45 -30.76 7.68
C GLU A 110 2.90 -29.68 8.64
N PHE A 111 2.72 -28.49 8.09
CA PHE A 111 2.20 -27.34 8.83
C PHE A 111 1.24 -26.54 7.95
N LYS A 112 0.46 -25.68 8.58
CA LYS A 112 -0.37 -24.70 7.89
C LYS A 112 0.23 -23.31 8.08
N LEU A 113 0.41 -22.60 6.98
CA LEU A 113 0.91 -21.24 6.97
C LEU A 113 -0.24 -20.28 6.69
N LYS A 114 -0.46 -19.35 7.62
CA LYS A 114 -1.43 -18.27 7.44
C LYS A 114 -0.72 -16.94 7.52
N PHE A 115 -0.71 -16.17 6.44
CA PHE A 115 -0.13 -14.83 6.46
C PHE A 115 -0.92 -13.84 5.62
N VAL A 116 -0.85 -12.58 6.02
CA VAL A 116 -1.59 -11.48 5.42
C VAL A 116 -0.63 -10.38 5.04
N ILE A 117 -0.63 -9.99 3.77
CA ILE A 117 0.14 -8.85 3.25
C ILE A 117 -0.85 -7.74 2.91
N ASN A 118 -0.57 -6.53 3.41
CA ASN A 118 -1.25 -5.31 2.99
C ASN A 118 -0.30 -4.45 2.17
N SER A 119 -0.67 -4.15 0.94
CA SER A 119 0.00 -3.16 0.09
C SER A 119 -0.85 -1.90 0.00
N TYR A 120 -0.32 -0.79 0.46
CA TYR A 120 -0.92 0.53 0.45
C TYR A 120 -0.32 1.38 -0.67
N TYR A 121 -1.19 2.04 -1.43
CA TYR A 121 -0.84 2.99 -2.46
C TYR A 121 -1.61 4.28 -2.24
N SER A 122 -0.93 5.43 -2.27
CA SER A 122 -1.57 6.74 -2.25
C SER A 122 -0.88 7.71 -3.19
N ILE A 123 -1.66 8.60 -3.80
CA ILE A 123 -1.15 9.71 -4.59
C ILE A 123 -1.33 11.00 -3.81
N SER A 124 -0.23 11.73 -3.64
CA SER A 124 -0.32 13.10 -3.16
C SER A 124 -0.73 14.05 -4.28
N MET A 125 -1.70 14.91 -3.98
CA MET A 125 -2.17 15.95 -4.89
C MET A 125 -1.35 17.25 -4.79
N VAL A 126 -0.38 17.29 -3.87
CA VAL A 126 0.58 18.39 -3.74
C VAL A 126 1.76 18.10 -4.67
N GLY A 127 2.03 18.97 -5.63
CA GLY A 127 3.02 18.72 -6.70
C GLY A 127 4.47 18.47 -6.25
N GLN A 128 4.81 18.70 -4.98
CA GLN A 128 6.13 18.40 -4.40
C GLN A 128 6.17 17.05 -3.66
N LEU A 129 5.02 16.48 -3.33
CA LEU A 129 4.91 15.22 -2.62
C LEU A 129 4.79 14.07 -3.63
N LYS A 130 5.60 13.02 -3.44
CA LYS A 130 5.61 11.84 -4.32
C LYS A 130 4.43 10.91 -4.04
N TYR A 131 4.25 9.91 -4.90
CA TYR A 131 3.44 8.74 -4.59
C TYR A 131 3.97 8.04 -3.34
N GLU A 132 3.07 7.56 -2.48
CA GLU A 132 3.41 6.73 -1.34
C GLU A 132 3.05 5.28 -1.65
N TYR A 133 4.04 4.40 -1.45
CA TYR A 133 3.87 2.96 -1.51
C TYR A 133 4.45 2.34 -0.25
N ASP A 134 3.64 1.54 0.43
CA ASP A 134 4.05 0.78 1.60
C ASP A 134 3.51 -0.65 1.51
N SER A 135 4.29 -1.64 1.93
CA SER A 135 3.88 -3.03 1.98
C SER A 135 4.29 -3.65 3.29
N LYS A 136 3.30 -4.20 4.02
CA LYS A 136 3.48 -4.70 5.38
C LYS A 136 2.81 -6.06 5.55
N ILE A 137 3.54 -6.98 6.18
CA ILE A 137 2.96 -8.21 6.70
C ILE A 137 2.18 -7.86 7.96
N LYS A 138 0.87 -8.08 7.95
CA LYS A 138 -0.04 -7.80 9.07
C LYS A 138 -0.19 -8.99 10.02
N GLN A 139 -0.02 -10.21 9.48
CA GLN A 139 -0.15 -11.45 10.22
C GLN A 139 0.76 -12.50 9.61
N PHE A 140 1.37 -13.34 10.44
CA PHE A 140 2.12 -14.51 10.02
C PHE A 140 2.11 -15.56 11.13
N ASP A 141 1.36 -16.61 10.88
CA ASP A 141 1.13 -17.70 11.79
C ASP A 141 1.60 -19.01 11.14
N VAL A 142 2.41 -19.76 11.87
CA VAL A 142 2.77 -21.14 11.54
C VAL A 142 2.00 -22.05 12.49
N ILE A 143 1.01 -22.74 11.95
CA ILE A 143 0.11 -23.62 12.70
C ILE A 143 0.62 -25.05 12.54
N LYS A 144 1.04 -25.64 13.65
CA LYS A 144 1.48 -27.05 13.77
C LYS A 144 0.39 -27.84 14.51
N LYS A 145 0.54 -29.17 14.59
CA LYS A 145 -0.46 -30.07 15.20
C LYS A 145 -0.89 -29.64 16.62
N SER A 146 0.05 -29.20 17.46
CA SER A 146 -0.18 -28.92 18.89
C SER A 146 0.04 -27.47 19.31
N LYS A 147 0.45 -26.60 18.38
CA LYS A 147 0.76 -25.19 18.70
C LYS A 147 0.62 -24.27 17.49
N ILE A 148 0.39 -23.00 17.77
CA ILE A 148 0.46 -21.89 16.82
C ILE A 148 1.67 -21.03 17.18
N GLU A 149 2.54 -20.80 16.22
CA GLU A 149 3.66 -19.87 16.34
C GLU A 149 3.31 -18.59 15.57
N LYS A 150 3.12 -17.48 16.28
CA LYS A 150 2.80 -16.17 15.72
C LYS A 150 4.05 -15.31 15.67
N TYR A 151 4.27 -14.65 14.54
CA TYR A 151 5.47 -13.85 14.30
C TYR A 151 5.14 -12.37 14.09
N THR A 152 5.87 -11.50 14.78
CA THR A 152 5.79 -10.04 14.61
C THR A 152 6.92 -9.57 13.70
N PHE A 153 6.65 -8.54 12.88
CA PHE A 153 7.61 -8.01 11.91
C PHE A 153 8.02 -6.58 12.18
N LEU A 154 9.28 -6.29 11.87
CA LEU A 154 9.76 -4.93 11.67
C LEU A 154 10.70 -4.92 10.45
N LYS A 155 10.43 -4.01 9.50
CA LYS A 155 11.27 -3.81 8.30
C LYS A 155 11.59 -5.12 7.55
N GLY A 156 10.60 -6.01 7.42
CA GLY A 156 10.74 -7.27 6.68
C GLY A 156 11.47 -8.40 7.41
N ASN A 157 11.75 -8.27 8.70
CA ASN A 157 12.34 -9.33 9.52
C ASN A 157 11.44 -9.71 10.68
N PHE A 158 11.54 -10.96 11.15
CA PHE A 158 10.93 -11.38 12.41
C PHE A 158 11.63 -10.68 13.58
N ILE A 159 10.85 -10.14 14.51
CA ILE A 159 11.36 -9.52 15.73
C ILE A 159 10.89 -10.22 17.00
N GLU A 160 9.77 -10.93 16.91
CA GLU A 160 9.19 -11.62 18.05
C GLU A 160 8.48 -12.88 17.57
N LYS A 161 8.54 -13.91 18.42
CA LYS A 161 7.83 -15.18 18.24
C LYS A 161 7.01 -15.46 19.50
N LYS A 162 5.69 -15.55 19.34
CA LYS A 162 4.76 -15.96 20.40
C LYS A 162 4.23 -17.35 20.11
N ILE A 163 4.34 -18.25 21.08
CA ILE A 163 3.85 -19.63 20.98
C ILE A 163 2.55 -19.73 21.78
N LEU A 164 1.50 -20.26 21.14
CA LEU A 164 0.22 -20.58 21.76
C LEU A 164 0.01 -22.09 21.62
N ASN A 165 -0.14 -22.78 22.74
CA ASN A 165 -0.45 -24.21 22.73
C ASN A 165 -1.97 -24.40 22.67
N TYR A 166 -2.40 -25.49 22.03
CA TYR A 166 -3.80 -25.93 22.07
C TYR A 166 -4.11 -26.71 23.35
#